data_AF-A0A7D7VM76-F1
#
_entry.id   AF-A0A7D7VM76-F1
#
_cell.length_a   1.000
_cell.length_b   1.000
_cell.length_c   1.000
_cell.angle_alpha   90.00
_cell.angle_beta   90.00
_cell.angle_gamma   90.00
#
_symmetry.space_group_name_H-M   'P 1'
#
loop_
_entity.id
_entity.type
_entity.pdbx_description
1 polymer ?
#
loop_
_entity_poly.entity_id
_entity_poly.type
_entity_poly.pdbx_seq_one_letter_code
_entity_poly.pdbx_strand_id
1 'polypeptide(L)'
;MPRDFLKNFFAIQKIKDDKSLNIFGDFIHDQNLWHMRRRSVAGACAIGLFCAFIPLPFQMLIAAGFAIIFRCNLPISAALVWVTNPITMPPLFFLAYKAGVFLTDTHLEPFDFELSFNWLFTELRERWRPFMMGCFFLGTSAALFGFITARVLWRIRVVTFWNKRKLRKLKK
;
A
#
# COMPACT_ATOMS: atom_id res chain seq x y z
N MET A 1 1.52 -0.65 -37.72
CA MET A 1 2.48 -1.08 -36.68
C MET A 1 2.03 -0.49 -35.34
N PRO A 2 1.75 -1.33 -34.33
CA PRO A 2 2.64 -1.38 -33.16
C PRO A 2 2.67 -2.80 -32.55
N ARG A 3 3.66 -3.62 -32.91
CA ARG A 3 3.86 -4.96 -32.32
C ARG A 3 4.85 -4.95 -31.14
N ASP A 4 5.54 -3.84 -30.91
CA ASP A 4 6.65 -3.79 -29.94
C ASP A 4 6.22 -3.44 -28.51
N PHE A 5 5.09 -2.74 -28.32
CA PHE A 5 4.54 -2.47 -26.99
C PHE A 5 4.00 -3.72 -26.28
N LEU A 6 3.62 -4.75 -27.04
CA LEU A 6 3.14 -6.02 -26.47
C LEU A 6 4.29 -6.96 -26.12
N LYS A 7 5.43 -6.90 -26.82
CA LYS A 7 6.60 -7.76 -26.53
C LYS A 7 7.23 -7.47 -25.17
N ASN A 8 7.23 -6.21 -24.71
CA ASN A 8 7.72 -5.88 -23.37
C ASN A 8 6.79 -6.32 -22.23
N PHE A 9 5.51 -6.61 -22.50
CA PHE A 9 4.60 -7.14 -21.48
C PHE A 9 4.77 -8.66 -21.31
N PHE A 10 5.09 -9.38 -22.40
CA PHE A 10 5.45 -10.80 -22.34
C PHE A 10 6.83 -11.07 -21.73
N ALA A 11 7.74 -10.09 -21.71
CA ALA A 11 9.03 -10.21 -21.03
C ALA A 11 8.91 -10.38 -19.50
N ILE A 12 7.76 -10.07 -18.91
CA ILE A 12 7.46 -10.32 -17.48
C ILE A 12 7.39 -11.83 -17.18
N GLN A 13 7.13 -12.70 -18.17
CA GLN A 13 7.19 -14.14 -17.97
C GLN A 13 8.61 -14.68 -17.76
N LYS A 14 9.65 -13.92 -18.12
CA LYS A 14 11.05 -14.35 -17.98
C LYS A 14 11.65 -14.10 -16.60
N ILE A 15 10.94 -13.41 -15.71
CA ILE A 15 11.29 -13.24 -14.29
C ILE A 15 10.64 -14.37 -13.48
N LYS A 16 10.80 -15.61 -13.94
CA LYS A 16 10.26 -16.82 -13.27
C LYS A 16 11.34 -17.76 -12.76
N ASP A 17 12.60 -17.52 -13.11
CA ASP A 17 13.73 -18.42 -12.78
C ASP A 17 14.69 -17.86 -11.72
N ASP A 18 14.26 -16.86 -10.95
CA ASP A 18 15.10 -16.36 -9.86
C ASP A 18 14.90 -17.21 -8.60
N LYS A 19 15.99 -17.73 -8.02
CA LYS A 19 15.95 -18.72 -6.92
C LYS A 19 15.25 -18.18 -5.66
N SER A 20 15.14 -16.85 -5.52
CA SER A 20 14.38 -16.19 -4.45
C SER A 20 12.85 -16.25 -4.63
N LEU A 21 12.36 -16.50 -5.85
CA LEU A 21 10.94 -16.59 -6.17
C LEU A 21 10.34 -17.99 -5.93
N ASN A 22 11.18 -19.02 -5.72
CA ASN A 22 10.69 -20.38 -5.39
C ASN A 22 10.03 -20.48 -4.00
N ILE A 23 10.23 -19.49 -3.12
CA ILE A 23 9.46 -19.40 -1.85
C ILE A 23 7.97 -19.09 -2.14
N PHE A 24 7.65 -18.54 -3.31
CA PHE A 24 6.30 -18.19 -3.74
C PHE A 24 5.71 -19.17 -4.78
N GLY A 25 6.31 -20.36 -4.95
CA GLY A 25 6.03 -21.31 -6.03
C GLY A 25 4.55 -21.50 -6.42
N ASP A 26 3.70 -21.90 -5.47
CA ASP A 26 2.27 -22.14 -5.74
C ASP A 26 1.44 -20.86 -5.91
N PHE A 27 1.91 -19.74 -5.36
CA PHE A 27 1.23 -18.44 -5.48
C PHE A 27 1.43 -17.78 -6.84
N ILE A 28 2.44 -18.20 -7.62
CA ILE A 28 2.67 -17.68 -8.98
C ILE A 28 1.51 -18.03 -9.93
N HIS A 29 0.69 -19.04 -9.61
CA HIS A 29 -0.47 -19.43 -10.43
C HIS A 29 -1.78 -18.67 -10.14
N ASP A 30 -1.89 -17.94 -9.02
CA ASP A 30 -3.11 -17.17 -8.75
C ASP A 30 -3.13 -15.88 -9.60
N GLN A 31 -3.99 -15.89 -10.62
CA GLN A 31 -4.14 -14.77 -11.53
C GLN A 31 -4.50 -13.46 -10.81
N ASN A 32 -5.17 -13.50 -9.65
CA ASN A 32 -5.54 -12.28 -8.91
C ASN A 32 -4.35 -11.54 -8.30
N LEU A 33 -3.23 -12.23 -8.06
CA LEU A 33 -2.02 -11.65 -7.47
C LEU A 33 -1.28 -10.78 -8.49
N TRP A 34 -1.35 -11.13 -9.78
CA TRP A 34 -0.62 -10.47 -10.86
C TRP A 34 -1.52 -9.59 -11.74
N HIS A 35 -2.79 -9.97 -11.94
CA HIS A 35 -3.70 -9.24 -12.81
C HIS A 35 -4.49 -8.16 -12.04
N MET A 36 -4.72 -7.04 -12.71
CA MET A 36 -5.49 -5.93 -12.18
C MET A 36 -7.00 -6.19 -12.27
N ARG A 37 -7.57 -6.88 -11.28
CA ARG A 37 -9.04 -6.97 -11.09
C ARG A 37 -9.51 -5.92 -10.09
N ARG A 38 -10.68 -5.32 -10.31
CA ARG A 38 -11.24 -4.24 -9.46
C ARG A 38 -11.19 -4.53 -7.95
N ARG A 39 -11.63 -5.72 -7.55
CA ARG A 39 -11.66 -6.13 -6.13
C ARG A 39 -10.25 -6.35 -5.57
N SER A 40 -9.38 -6.98 -6.38
CA SER A 40 -7.99 -7.27 -6.03
C SER A 40 -7.16 -5.99 -5.87
N VAL A 41 -7.31 -5.01 -6.77
CA VAL A 41 -6.63 -3.71 -6.69
C VAL A 41 -7.09 -2.91 -5.47
N ALA A 42 -8.39 -2.85 -5.22
CA ALA A 42 -8.90 -2.12 -4.05
C ALA A 42 -8.42 -2.75 -2.73
N GLY A 43 -8.42 -4.08 -2.64
CA GLY A 43 -7.88 -4.80 -1.49
C GLY A 43 -6.37 -4.59 -1.32
N ALA A 44 -5.61 -4.62 -2.42
CA ALA A 44 -4.18 -4.32 -2.41
C ALA A 44 -3.89 -2.89 -1.92
N CYS A 45 -4.73 -1.92 -2.29
CA CYS A 45 -4.62 -0.57 -1.77
C CYS A 45 -4.84 -0.48 -0.26
N ALA A 46 -5.82 -1.21 0.26
CA ALA A 46 -6.09 -1.27 1.69
C ALA A 46 -4.93 -1.91 2.45
N ILE A 47 -4.48 -3.09 2.00
CA ILE A 47 -3.40 -3.86 2.64
C ILE A 47 -2.09 -3.07 2.63
N GLY A 48 -1.69 -2.55 1.47
CA GLY A 48 -0.43 -1.83 1.33
C GLY A 48 -0.38 -0.56 2.18
N LEU A 49 -1.46 0.22 2.20
CA LEU A 49 -1.52 1.42 3.03
C LEU A 49 -1.63 1.10 4.52
N PHE A 50 -2.35 0.05 4.92
CA PHE A 50 -2.34 -0.39 6.32
C PHE A 50 -0.93 -0.78 6.77
N CYS A 51 -0.26 -1.61 5.95
CA CYS A 51 1.08 -2.10 6.25
C CYS A 51 2.14 -1.00 6.22
N ALA A 52 1.93 0.09 5.47
CA ALA A 52 2.81 1.25 5.48
C ALA A 52 2.91 1.90 6.86
N PHE A 53 1.89 1.79 7.71
CA PHE A 53 1.94 2.34 9.09
C PHE A 53 2.47 1.34 10.12
N ILE A 54 2.91 0.14 9.70
CA ILE A 54 3.56 -0.83 10.59
C ILE A 54 5.04 -0.41 10.73
N PRO A 55 5.51 -0.02 11.93
CA PRO A 55 6.87 0.47 12.15
C PRO A 55 7.89 -0.67 12.19
N LEU A 56 7.92 -1.54 11.18
CA LEU A 56 8.82 -2.69 11.09
C LEU A 56 9.56 -2.69 9.75
N PRO A 57 10.88 -2.93 9.73
CA PRO A 57 11.67 -2.97 8.48
C PRO A 57 11.20 -4.07 7.51
N PHE A 58 10.54 -5.10 8.01
CA PHE A 58 9.98 -6.20 7.22
C PHE A 58 8.49 -6.03 6.85
N GLN A 59 7.96 -4.81 6.93
CA GLN A 59 6.56 -4.49 6.58
C GLN A 59 6.14 -4.93 5.17
N MET A 60 7.08 -4.99 4.23
CA MET A 60 6.83 -5.46 2.87
C MET A 60 6.53 -6.97 2.82
N LEU A 61 7.19 -7.78 3.65
CA LEU A 61 6.89 -9.22 3.76
C LEU A 61 5.51 -9.43 4.38
N ILE A 62 5.15 -8.61 5.37
CA ILE A 62 3.82 -8.63 6.00
C ILE A 62 2.74 -8.27 4.98
N ALA A 63 2.96 -7.20 4.19
CA ALA A 63 2.05 -6.80 3.13
C ALA A 63 1.92 -7.86 2.02
N ALA A 64 3.02 -8.50 1.64
CA ALA A 64 3.02 -9.61 0.69
C ALA A 64 2.22 -10.81 1.23
N GLY A 65 2.43 -11.17 2.51
CA GLY A 65 1.68 -12.22 3.18
C GLY A 65 0.18 -11.94 3.22
N PHE A 66 -0.22 -10.72 3.61
CA PHE A 66 -1.63 -10.32 3.59
C PHE A 66 -2.20 -10.31 2.17
N ALA A 67 -1.47 -9.81 1.18
CA ALA A 67 -1.91 -9.81 -0.21
C ALA A 67 -2.14 -11.24 -0.72
N ILE A 68 -1.31 -12.19 -0.31
CA ILE A 68 -1.47 -13.61 -0.62
C ILE A 68 -2.72 -14.19 0.06
N ILE A 69 -2.86 -14.00 1.38
CA ILE A 69 -3.99 -14.52 2.16
C ILE A 69 -5.32 -13.99 1.59
N PHE A 70 -5.39 -12.69 1.30
CA PHE A 70 -6.58 -12.03 0.76
C PHE A 70 -6.68 -12.08 -0.77
N ARG A 71 -5.77 -12.78 -1.46
CA ARG A 71 -5.70 -12.91 -2.93
C ARG A 71 -5.81 -11.56 -3.66
N CYS A 72 -5.10 -10.56 -3.14
CA CYS A 72 -5.04 -9.20 -3.65
C CYS A 72 -3.76 -8.97 -4.46
N ASN A 73 -3.72 -7.91 -5.27
CA ASN A 73 -2.61 -7.66 -6.18
C ASN A 73 -1.30 -7.44 -5.41
N LEU A 74 -0.35 -8.36 -5.58
CA LEU A 74 0.90 -8.40 -4.82
C LEU A 74 1.80 -7.20 -5.14
N PRO A 75 2.08 -6.86 -6.42
CA PRO A 75 2.88 -5.69 -6.76
C PRO A 75 2.34 -4.38 -6.19
N ILE A 76 1.02 -4.15 -6.28
CA ILE A 76 0.39 -2.93 -5.76
C ILE A 76 0.50 -2.86 -4.24
N SER A 77 0.28 -3.98 -3.55
CA SER A 77 0.38 -4.03 -2.08
C SER A 77 1.81 -3.69 -1.64
N ALA A 78 2.82 -4.31 -2.25
CA ALA A 78 4.23 -4.03 -1.94
C ALA A 78 4.66 -2.59 -2.30
N ALA A 79 4.20 -2.06 -3.43
CA ALA A 79 4.51 -0.71 -3.86
C ALA A 79 3.92 0.35 -2.93
N LEU A 80 2.73 0.13 -2.37
CA LEU A 80 2.09 1.09 -1.46
C LEU A 80 2.72 1.14 -0.08
N VAL A 81 3.41 0.08 0.34
CA VAL A 81 4.20 0.10 1.57
C VAL A 81 5.35 1.12 1.49
N TRP A 82 5.87 1.40 0.29
CA TRP A 82 6.92 2.41 0.08
C TRP A 82 6.45 3.86 0.28
N VAL A 83 5.17 4.07 0.60
CA VAL A 83 4.68 5.37 1.08
C VAL A 83 5.42 5.78 2.36
N THR A 84 5.82 4.83 3.22
CA THR A 84 6.72 5.04 4.37
C THR A 84 8.16 4.66 4.01
N ASN A 85 8.81 5.52 3.24
CA ASN A 85 10.23 5.44 2.92
C ASN A 85 11.07 6.26 3.94
N PRO A 86 12.41 6.15 3.97
CA PRO A 86 13.26 6.89 4.91
C PRO A 86 13.03 8.40 4.99
N ILE A 87 12.56 9.01 3.90
CA ILE A 87 12.29 10.45 3.81
C ILE A 87 10.91 10.78 4.38
N THR A 88 9.89 9.97 4.09
CA THR A 88 8.50 10.20 4.51
C THR A 88 8.16 9.61 5.88
N MET A 89 8.96 8.66 6.37
CA MET A 89 8.73 7.97 7.63
C MET A 89 8.76 8.91 8.84
N PRO A 90 9.75 9.84 9.02
CA PRO A 90 9.76 10.75 10.16
C PRO A 90 8.47 11.60 10.30
N PRO A 91 7.99 12.32 9.26
CA PRO A 91 6.76 13.10 9.40
C PRO A 91 5.52 12.22 9.57
N LEU A 92 5.43 11.06 8.91
CA LEU A 92 4.28 10.16 9.07
C LEU A 92 4.20 9.58 10.49
N PHE A 93 5.32 9.21 11.07
CA PHE A 93 5.38 8.64 12.41
C PHE A 93 5.22 9.69 13.50
N PHE A 94 5.65 10.93 13.26
CA PHE A 94 5.27 12.04 14.12
C PHE A 94 3.75 12.27 14.13
N LEU A 95 3.10 12.23 12.97
CA LEU A 95 1.64 12.33 12.87
C LEU A 95 0.95 11.16 13.58
N ALA A 96 1.49 9.94 13.44
CA ALA A 96 1.00 8.77 14.17
C ALA A 96 1.10 8.98 15.68
N TYR A 97 2.25 9.41 16.18
CA TYR A 97 2.42 9.72 17.60
C TYR A 97 1.38 10.74 18.08
N LYS A 98 1.23 11.88 17.38
CA LYS A 98 0.28 12.93 17.74
C LYS A 98 -1.18 12.42 17.74
N ALA A 99 -1.56 11.63 16.75
CA ALA A 99 -2.88 10.99 16.70
C ALA A 99 -3.08 10.02 17.88
N GLY A 100 -2.05 9.25 18.22
CA GLY A 100 -2.05 8.33 19.34
C GLY A 100 -2.19 9.00 20.70
N VAL A 101 -1.45 10.09 20.92
CA VAL A 101 -1.54 10.90 22.13
C VAL A 101 -2.94 11.48 22.28
N PHE A 102 -3.52 12.00 21.18
CA PHE A 102 -4.90 12.49 21.16
C PHE A 102 -5.92 11.39 21.49
N LEU A 103 -5.72 10.17 21.01
CA LEU A 103 -6.63 9.04 21.26
C LEU A 103 -6.50 8.44 22.66
N THR A 104 -5.33 8.56 23.30
CA THR A 104 -5.05 7.95 24.61
C THR A 104 -5.23 8.97 25.75
N ASP A 105 -5.55 10.22 25.43
CA ASP A 105 -5.64 11.36 26.37
C ASP A 105 -4.40 11.51 27.28
N THR A 106 -3.24 11.09 26.76
CA THR A 106 -1.96 11.26 27.45
C THR A 106 -1.46 12.69 27.28
N HIS A 107 -0.76 13.24 28.25
CA HIS A 107 -0.16 14.56 28.09
C HIS A 107 0.85 14.59 26.93
N LEU A 108 0.75 15.64 26.11
CA LEU A 108 1.77 16.00 25.14
C LEU A 108 2.98 16.51 25.92
N GLU A 109 3.88 15.60 26.27
CA GLU A 109 5.22 15.96 26.73
C GLU A 109 5.94 16.79 25.65
N PRO A 110 6.81 17.74 26.02
CA PRO A 110 7.61 18.50 25.07
C PRO A 110 8.30 17.54 24.11
N PHE A 111 8.03 17.74 22.83
CA PHE A 111 8.54 16.88 21.78
C PHE A 111 9.67 17.60 21.08
N ASP A 112 10.89 17.41 21.59
CA ASP A 112 12.09 17.88 20.93
C ASP A 112 12.34 17.00 19.71
N PHE A 113 11.81 17.44 18.56
CA PHE A 113 11.91 16.73 17.30
C PHE A 113 13.33 16.80 16.75
N GLU A 114 14.09 15.72 16.90
CA GLU A 114 15.32 15.54 16.14
C GLU A 114 15.09 14.56 14.99
N LEU A 115 15.38 14.98 13.77
CA LEU A 115 15.21 14.15 12.57
C LEU A 115 16.33 13.09 12.47
N SER A 116 16.45 12.19 13.45
CA SER A 116 17.41 11.09 13.45
C SER A 116 16.72 9.75 13.71
N PHE A 117 17.22 8.69 13.07
CA PHE A 117 16.73 7.33 13.29
C PHE A 117 16.90 6.90 14.75
N ASN A 118 18.02 7.27 15.38
CA ASN A 118 18.27 6.95 16.79
C ASN A 118 17.27 7.63 17.70
N TRP A 119 16.99 8.92 17.48
CA TRP A 119 15.96 9.64 18.23
C TRP A 119 14.59 8.97 18.05
N LEU A 120 14.22 8.63 16.81
CA LEU A 120 12.94 7.97 16.55
C LEU A 120 12.85 6.63 17.31
N PHE A 121 13.90 5.80 17.30
CA PHE A 121 13.91 4.53 18.02
C PHE A 121 13.90 4.69 19.56
N THR A 122 14.59 5.69 20.09
CA THR A 122 14.58 6.01 21.53
C THR A 122 13.20 6.45 21.98
N GLU A 123 12.58 7.36 21.22
CA GLU A 123 11.25 7.89 21.52
C GLU A 123 10.14 6.87 21.32
N LEU A 124 10.28 6.03 20.29
CA LEU A 124 9.45 4.87 20.09
C LEU A 124 9.50 3.94 21.30
N ARG A 125 10.66 3.76 21.94
CA ARG A 125 10.81 2.82 23.06
C ARG A 125 10.12 3.31 24.32
N GLU A 126 10.25 4.59 24.64
CA GLU A 126 9.62 5.17 25.83
C GLU A 126 8.12 5.41 25.62
N ARG A 127 7.72 5.81 24.39
CA ARG A 127 6.37 6.26 24.07
C ARG A 127 5.64 5.33 23.08
N TRP A 128 5.99 4.04 23.09
CA TRP A 128 5.47 3.03 22.15
C TRP A 128 3.94 2.88 22.19
N ARG A 129 3.30 3.10 23.35
CA ARG A 129 1.85 2.90 23.54
C ARG A 129 1.00 3.85 22.68
N PRO A 130 1.06 5.18 22.87
CA PRO A 130 0.32 6.10 22.02
C PRO A 130 0.77 5.96 20.56
N PHE A 131 2.07 5.76 20.31
CA PHE A 131 2.58 5.59 18.95
C PHE A 131 1.90 4.42 18.20
N MET A 132 1.85 3.22 18.80
CA MET A 132 1.20 2.06 18.19
C MET A 132 -0.30 2.28 17.97
N MET A 133 -0.97 2.94 18.91
CA MET A 133 -2.39 3.30 18.78
C MET A 133 -2.62 4.24 17.58
N GLY A 134 -1.75 5.23 17.42
CA GLY A 134 -1.76 6.16 16.31
C GLY A 134 -1.46 5.49 14.97
N CYS A 135 -0.46 4.61 14.91
CA CYS A 135 -0.17 3.78 13.74
C CYS A 135 -1.38 2.92 13.34
N PHE A 136 -2.03 2.27 14.31
CA PHE A 136 -3.20 1.46 14.06
C PHE A 136 -4.37 2.30 13.52
N PHE A 137 -4.63 3.46 14.13
CA PHE A 137 -5.70 4.36 13.72
C PHE A 137 -5.48 4.96 12.33
N LEU A 138 -4.29 5.53 12.09
CA LEU A 138 -3.93 6.11 10.80
C LEU A 138 -3.82 5.02 9.71
N GLY A 139 -3.24 3.87 10.02
CA GLY A 139 -3.16 2.73 9.11
C GLY A 139 -4.54 2.23 8.69
N THR A 140 -5.47 2.06 9.64
CA THR A 140 -6.85 1.66 9.35
C THR A 140 -7.58 2.73 8.52
N SER A 141 -7.40 4.00 8.87
CA SER A 141 -8.00 5.13 8.13
C SER A 141 -7.47 5.20 6.70
N ALA A 142 -6.16 5.08 6.52
CA ALA A 142 -5.49 5.07 5.22
C ALA A 142 -5.91 3.86 4.38
N ALA A 143 -6.06 2.68 4.99
CA ALA A 143 -6.54 1.48 4.33
C ALA A 143 -7.96 1.65 3.80
N LEU A 144 -8.87 2.17 4.63
CA LEU A 144 -10.25 2.46 4.24
C LEU A 144 -10.29 3.49 3.10
N PHE A 145 -9.51 4.58 3.24
CA PHE A 145 -9.41 5.62 2.23
C PHE A 145 -8.87 5.09 0.90
N GLY A 146 -7.82 4.28 0.92
CA GLY A 146 -7.24 3.64 -0.27
C GLY A 146 -8.23 2.70 -0.95
N PHE A 147 -8.97 1.90 -0.17
CA PHE A 147 -9.99 1.00 -0.70
C PHE A 147 -11.10 1.77 -1.43
N ILE A 148 -11.62 2.83 -0.79
CA ILE A 148 -12.68 3.67 -1.36
C ILE A 148 -12.17 4.39 -2.61
N THR A 149 -10.99 5.00 -2.53
CA THR A 149 -10.35 5.74 -3.63
C THR A 149 -10.15 4.83 -4.84
N ALA A 150 -9.62 3.62 -4.66
CA ALA A 150 -9.46 2.64 -5.73
C ALA A 150 -10.80 2.28 -6.38
N ARG A 151 -11.86 2.07 -5.58
CA ARG A 151 -13.21 1.77 -6.11
C ARG A 151 -13.82 2.94 -6.88
N VAL A 152 -13.62 4.18 -6.41
CA VAL A 152 -14.11 5.41 -7.05
C VAL A 152 -13.36 5.66 -8.35
N LEU A 153 -12.04 5.62 -8.34
CA LEU A 153 -11.21 5.79 -9.54
C LEU A 153 -11.56 4.76 -10.61
N TRP A 154 -11.77 3.50 -10.22
CA TRP A 154 -12.23 2.47 -11.14
C TRP A 154 -13.61 2.80 -11.74
N ARG A 155 -14.57 3.23 -10.92
CA ARG A 155 -15.91 3.61 -11.39
C ARG A 155 -15.83 4.78 -12.38
N ILE A 156 -15.05 5.82 -12.09
CA ILE A 156 -14.85 6.96 -12.97
C ILE A 156 -14.24 6.51 -14.31
N ARG A 157 -13.20 5.66 -14.27
CA ARG A 157 -12.55 5.10 -15.46
C ARG A 157 -13.53 4.31 -16.34
N VAL A 158 -14.39 3.49 -15.73
CA VAL A 158 -15.41 2.73 -16.47
C VAL A 158 -16.44 3.68 -17.08
N VAL A 159 -17.07 4.56 -16.30
CA VAL A 159 -18.13 5.46 -16.80
C VAL A 159 -17.61 6.36 -17.92
N THR A 160 -16.43 6.95 -17.76
CA THR A 160 -15.81 7.77 -18.79
C THR A 160 -15.52 7.00 -20.07
N PHE A 161 -15.08 5.74 -19.97
CA PHE A 161 -14.85 4.88 -21.14
C PHE A 161 -16.16 4.54 -21.88
N TRP A 162 -17.24 4.25 -21.14
CA TRP A 162 -18.56 3.99 -21.72
C TRP A 162 -19.16 5.25 -22.37
N ASN A 163 -19.02 6.42 -21.74
CA ASN A 163 -19.47 7.70 -22.31
C ASN A 163 -18.69 8.06 -23.59
N LYS A 164 -17.37 7.84 -23.61
CA LYS A 164 -16.55 8.01 -24.82
C LYS A 164 -16.99 7.08 -25.95
N ARG A 165 -17.43 5.85 -25.65
CA ARG A 165 -17.99 4.93 -26.65
C ARG A 165 -19.34 5.41 -27.21
N LYS A 166 -20.24 5.93 -26.36
CA LYS A 166 -21.53 6.49 -26.81
C LYS A 166 -21.34 7.72 -27.72
N LEU A 167 -20.45 8.64 -27.33
CA LEU A 167 -20.13 9.83 -28.13
C LEU A 167 -19.52 9.48 -29.51
N ARG A 168 -18.73 8.40 -29.61
CA ARG A 168 -18.21 7.91 -30.89
C ARG A 168 -19.28 7.30 -31.80
N LYS A 169 -20.36 6.75 -31.23
CA LYS A 169 -21.50 6.22 -32.01
C LYS A 169 -22.43 7.33 -32.50
N LEU A 170 -22.53 8.46 -31.79
CA LEU A 170 -23.34 9.62 -32.17
C LEU A 170 -22.66 10.52 -33.22
N LYS A 171 -21.34 10.42 -33.39
CA LYS A 171 -20.55 11.13 -34.40
C LYS A 171 -20.36 10.34 -35.72
N LYS A 172 -20.94 9.14 -35.81
CA LYS A 172 -20.96 8.30 -37.01
C LYS A 172 -22.37 8.34 -37.58
#